data_AF-A0A527XDR3-F1
#
_entry.id   AF-A0A527XDR3-F1
#
_cell.length_a   1.000
_cell.length_b   1.000
_cell.length_c   1.000
_cell.angle_alpha   90.00
_cell.angle_beta   90.00
_cell.angle_gamma   90.00
#
_symmetry.space_group_name_H-M   'P 1'
#
loop_
_entity.id
_entity.type
_entity.pdbx_description
1 polymer ?
#
loop_
_entity_poly.entity_id
_entity_poly.type
_entity_poly.pdbx_seq_one_letter_code
_entity_poly.pdbx_strand_id
1 'polypeptide(L)' 'LAEALGPAAVVCQCDVTKIGSAKSAVDFAEKKCGRLDGLVHNAAAPSTSATVVNLDESAWRREIDVGLTGAFL' A
#
# COMPACT_ATOMS: atom_id res chain seq x y z
N LEU A 1 -5.27 -2.81 -17.38
CA LEU A 1 -6.08 -1.75 -16.75
C LEU A 1 -5.44 -0.37 -16.92
N ALA A 2 -4.18 -0.16 -16.52
CA ALA A 2 -3.55 1.17 -16.63
C ALA A 2 -3.48 1.72 -18.06
N GLU A 3 -3.28 0.88 -19.08
CA GLU A 3 -3.30 1.29 -20.50
C GLU A 3 -4.63 1.97 -20.89
N ALA A 4 -5.75 1.62 -20.26
CA ALA A 4 -7.05 2.21 -20.52
C ALA A 4 -7.25 3.60 -19.86
N LEU A 5 -6.37 3.99 -18.94
CA LEU A 5 -6.42 5.28 -18.23
C LEU A 5 -5.59 6.38 -18.94
N GLY A 6 -4.87 6.02 -20.00
CA GLY A 6 -4.02 6.92 -20.77
C GLY A 6 -2.54 6.89 -20.36
N PRO A 7 -1.67 7.58 -21.11
CA PRO A 7 -0.21 7.43 -20.99
C PRO A 7 0.39 7.99 -19.71
N ALA A 8 -0.36 8.80 -18.96
CA ALA A 8 0.06 9.33 -17.66
C ALA A 8 -0.12 8.33 -16.52
N ALA A 9 -0.92 7.27 -16.72
CA ALA A 9 -1.13 6.25 -15.70
C ALA A 9 0.00 5.20 -15.77
N VAL A 10 0.68 5.00 -14.65
CA VAL A 10 1.75 4.02 -14.51
C VAL A 10 1.45 3.06 -13.37
N VAL A 11 1.95 1.83 -13.46
CA VAL A 11 1.78 0.80 -12.43
C VAL A 11 3.13 0.48 -11.80
N CYS A 12 3.16 0.43 -10.48
CA CYS A 12 4.28 -0.07 -9.69
C CYS A 12 3.73 -1.03 -8.64
N GLN A 13 4.33 -2.21 -8.51
CA GLN A 13 4.00 -3.12 -7.42
C GLN A 13 4.64 -2.61 -6.12
N CYS A 14 3.84 -2.47 -5.07
CA CYS A 14 4.31 -2.03 -3.76
C CYS A 14 3.70 -2.90 -2.66
N ASP A 15 4.53 -3.58 -1.89
CA ASP A 15 4.14 -4.20 -0.62
C ASP A 15 4.35 -3.18 0.50
N VAL A 16 3.28 -2.52 0.93
CA VAL A 16 3.33 -1.43 1.92
C VAL A 16 3.84 -1.87 3.29
N THR A 17 3.87 -3.19 3.58
CA THR A 17 4.44 -3.68 4.84
C THR A 17 5.98 -3.78 4.80
N LYS A 18 6.62 -3.34 3.71
CA LYS A 18 8.08 -3.40 3.52
C LYS A 18 8.63 -2.04 3.10
N ILE A 19 9.42 -1.43 3.97
CA ILE A 19 10.04 -0.11 3.73
C ILE A 19 10.83 -0.01 2.42
N GLY A 20 11.54 -1.07 2.02
CA GLY A 20 12.28 -1.09 0.75
C GLY A 20 11.36 -1.05 -0.48
N SER A 21 10.18 -1.66 -0.39
CA SER A 21 9.17 -1.61 -1.44
C SER A 21 8.52 -0.24 -1.53
N ALA A 22 8.19 0.38 -0.38
CA ALA A 22 7.61 1.71 -0.32
C ALA A 22 8.57 2.76 -0.92
N LYS A 23 9.85 2.75 -0.52
CA LYS A 23 10.89 3.62 -1.10
C LYS A 23 11.00 3.46 -2.62
N SER A 24 11.04 2.22 -3.09
CA SER A 24 11.11 1.94 -4.53
C SER A 24 9.90 2.48 -5.30
N ALA A 25 8.71 2.48 -4.69
CA ALA A 25 7.50 3.02 -5.30
C ALA A 25 7.52 4.56 -5.36
N VAL A 26 8.04 5.22 -4.32
CA VAL A 26 8.24 6.69 -4.32
C VAL A 26 9.27 7.09 -5.39
N ASP A 27 10.43 6.43 -5.42
CA ASP A 27 11.47 6.69 -6.43
C ASP A 27 10.94 6.49 -7.85
N PHE A 28 10.10 5.46 -8.05
CA PHE A 28 9.44 5.21 -9.33
C PHE A 28 8.48 6.35 -9.70
N ALA A 29 7.66 6.82 -8.77
CA ALA A 29 6.73 7.92 -9.00
C ALA A 29 7.47 9.21 -9.35
N GLU A 30 8.53 9.58 -8.63
CA GLU A 30 9.37 10.74 -8.94
C GLU A 30 10.00 10.62 -10.33
N LYS A 31 10.54 9.44 -10.68
CA LYS A 31 11.15 9.21 -11.99
C LYS A 31 10.15 9.31 -13.14
N LYS A 32 8.90 8.90 -12.94
CA LYS A 32 7.86 8.88 -13.99
C LYS A 32 7.07 10.18 -14.09
N CYS A 33 6.83 10.85 -12.97
CA CYS A 33 5.96 12.02 -12.88
C CYS A 33 6.73 13.32 -12.60
N GLY A 34 8.04 13.24 -12.30
CA GLY A 34 8.92 14.36 -11.99
C GLY A 34 8.85 14.85 -10.54
N ARG A 35 7.75 14.59 -9.84
CA ARG A 35 7.51 14.90 -8.42
C ARG A 35 6.34 14.08 -7.86
N LEU A 36 6.20 14.06 -6.54
CA LEU A 36 5.05 13.47 -5.84
C LEU A 36 4.34 14.56 -5.02
N ASP A 37 3.12 14.93 -5.44
CA ASP A 37 2.33 16.01 -4.79
C ASP A 37 1.28 15.52 -3.80
N GLY A 38 0.89 14.26 -3.91
CA GLY A 38 -0.15 13.67 -3.08
C GLY A 38 0.01 12.16 -3.00
N LEU A 39 -0.31 11.63 -1.83
CA LEU A 39 -0.32 10.21 -1.54
C LEU A 39 -1.70 9.83 -1.00
N VAL A 40 -2.30 8.80 -1.56
CA VAL A 40 -3.50 8.17 -1.01
C VAL A 40 -3.11 6.77 -0.53
N HIS A 41 -2.93 6.62 0.77
CA HIS A 41 -2.74 5.30 1.37
C HIS A 41 -4.08 4.57 1.51
N ASN A 42 -4.51 3.90 0.44
CA ASN A 42 -5.75 3.13 0.41
C ASN A 42 -5.55 1.64 0.74
N ALA A 43 -4.31 1.20 0.94
CA ALA A 43 -4.04 -0.21 1.21
C ALA A 43 -4.63 -0.64 2.57
N ALA A 44 -5.37 -1.74 2.56
CA ALA A 44 -5.97 -2.34 3.74
C ALA A 44 -5.98 -3.87 3.60
N ALA A 45 -5.97 -4.58 4.73
CA ALA A 45 -6.08 -6.04 4.76
C ALA A 45 -7.11 -6.48 5.82
N PRO A 46 -8.37 -6.02 5.74
CA PRO A 46 -9.36 -6.24 6.78
C PRO A 46 -9.62 -7.74 7.01
N SER A 47 -9.60 -8.19 8.27
CA SER A 47 -10.07 -9.53 8.61
C SER A 47 -11.59 -9.53 8.67
N THR A 48 -12.19 -10.44 7.89
CA THR A 48 -13.65 -10.59 7.83
C THR A 48 -14.11 -11.96 8.36
N SER A 49 -13.19 -12.77 8.86
CA SER A 49 -13.42 -14.18 9.22
C SER A 49 -13.81 -14.39 10.68
N ALA A 50 -13.59 -13.42 11.56
CA ALA A 50 -13.83 -13.54 13.00
C ALA A 50 -14.19 -12.20 13.65
N THR A 51 -14.84 -12.28 14.82
CA THR A 51 -15.00 -11.13 15.72
C THR A 51 -13.70 -10.83 16.46
N VAL A 52 -13.59 -9.64 17.06
CA VAL A 52 -12.36 -9.21 17.76
C VAL A 52 -11.87 -10.20 18.84
N VAL A 53 -12.79 -10.89 19.52
CA VAL A 53 -12.46 -11.85 20.59
C VAL A 53 -11.97 -13.20 20.07
N ASN A 54 -12.28 -13.53 18.81
CA ASN A 54 -11.96 -14.81 18.18
C ASN A 54 -10.94 -14.65 17.03
N LEU A 55 -10.45 -13.43 16.81
CA LEU A 55 -9.52 -13.14 15.72
C LEU A 55 -8.14 -13.67 16.06
N ASP A 56 -7.54 -14.38 15.12
CA ASP A 56 -6.16 -14.82 15.26
C ASP A 56 -5.22 -13.61 15.34
N GLU A 57 -4.24 -13.69 16.24
CA GLU A 57 -3.30 -12.58 16.46
C GLU A 57 -2.52 -12.22 15.19
N SER A 58 -2.19 -13.19 14.33
CA SER A 58 -1.47 -12.92 13.09
C SER A 58 -2.34 -12.16 12.07
N ALA A 59 -3.64 -12.41 12.05
CA ALA A 59 -4.59 -11.68 11.23
C ALA A 59 -4.73 -10.22 11.71
N TRP A 60 -4.84 -10.03 13.03
CA TRP A 60 -4.80 -8.68 13.63
C TRP A 60 -3.50 -7.93 13.29
N ARG A 61 -2.34 -8.58 13.45
CA ARG A 61 -1.05 -7.97 13.10
C ARG A 61 -0.98 -7.58 11.63
N ARG A 62 -1.49 -8.42 10.72
CA ARG A 62 -1.52 -8.14 9.29
C ARG A 62 -2.36 -6.90 8.96
N GLU A 63 -3.51 -6.72 9.60
CA GLU A 63 -4.32 -5.51 9.45
C GLU A 63 -3.55 -4.25 9.82
N ILE A 64 -2.92 -4.27 11.01
CA ILE A 64 -2.13 -3.16 11.52
C ILE A 64 -0.93 -2.89 10.62
N ASP A 65 -0.24 -3.93 10.18
CA ASP A 65 0.94 -3.80 9.32
C ASP A 65 0.62 -3.16 7.97
N VAL A 66 -0.55 -3.45 7.40
CA VAL A 66 -0.97 -2.88 6.10
C VAL A 66 -1.60 -1.49 6.28
N GLY A 67 -2.52 -1.34 7.23
CA GLY A 67 -3.33 -0.13 7.38
C GLY A 67 -2.66 0.99 8.17
N LEU A 68 -1.80 0.66 9.15
CA LEU A 68 -1.16 1.64 10.03
C LEU A 68 0.35 1.68 9.83
N THR A 69 1.05 0.57 10.05
CA THR A 69 2.52 0.53 9.89
C THR A 69 2.90 0.91 8.47
N GLY A 70 2.23 0.34 7.46
CA GLY A 70 2.49 0.65 6.05
C GLY A 70 2.17 2.09 5.65
N ALA A 71 1.33 2.80 6.39
CA ALA A 71 1.08 4.23 6.16
C ALA A 71 2.18 5.12 6.75
N PHE A 72 2.92 4.61 7.75
CA PHE A 72 4.02 5.30 8.42
C PHE A 72 5.37 5.13 7.70
N LEU A 73 5.61 3.96 7.08
CA LEU A 73 6.86 3.61 6.39
C LEU A 73 7.08 4.38 5.09
#